data_AF-A0A4Q3T457-F1
#
_entry.id   AF-A0A4Q3T457-F1
#
_cell.length_a   1.000
_cell.length_b   1.000
_cell.length_c   1.000
_cell.angle_alpha   90.00
_cell.angle_beta   90.00
_cell.angle_gamma   90.00
#
_symmetry.space_group_name_H-M   'P 1'
#
loop_
_entity.id
_entity.type
_entity.pdbx_description
1 polymer ?
#
loop_
_entity_poly.entity_id
_entity_poly.type
_entity_poly.pdbx_seq_one_letter_code
_entity_poly.pdbx_strand_id
1 'polypeptide(L)'
;MRSVYMLKRIFAIAVLALVLSGCSTVKGWFGKGKDDGKPTEPAELVDFTATANVSKLWSANVGKGEDRLGARQGPSAADGRVYAAAVEGGVRALDLQTGKSVWTYKSEERLSGGPGAGDGLVVVGSLDGKVIALDAATGVEKWQAKV
;
A
#
# COMPACT_ATOMS: atom_id res chain seq x y z
N MET A 1 -57.12 -38.27 -28.23
CA MET A 1 -55.71 -38.07 -28.69
C MET A 1 -55.01 -36.82 -28.17
N ARG A 2 -55.68 -35.78 -27.63
CA ARG A 2 -55.02 -34.55 -27.11
C ARG A 2 -54.27 -34.71 -25.76
N SER A 3 -54.71 -35.64 -24.89
CA SER A 3 -54.15 -35.82 -23.53
C SER A 3 -52.71 -36.37 -23.50
N VAL A 4 -52.39 -37.32 -24.39
CA VAL A 4 -51.04 -37.93 -24.48
C VAL A 4 -49.99 -36.94 -25.00
N TYR A 5 -50.37 -36.00 -25.86
CA TYR A 5 -49.49 -34.93 -26.35
C TYR A 5 -49.22 -33.86 -25.30
N MET A 6 -50.21 -33.54 -24.44
CA MET A 6 -50.00 -32.66 -23.30
C MET A 6 -49.06 -33.28 -22.27
N LEU A 7 -49.23 -34.57 -21.94
CA LEU A 7 -48.37 -35.26 -20.98
C LEU A 7 -46.92 -35.39 -21.47
N LYS A 8 -46.71 -35.68 -22.77
CA LYS A 8 -45.37 -35.70 -23.39
C LYS A 8 -44.70 -34.31 -23.39
N ARG A 9 -45.46 -33.23 -23.61
CA ARG A 9 -44.93 -31.86 -23.57
C ARG A 9 -44.54 -31.44 -22.16
N ILE A 10 -45.36 -31.78 -21.15
CA ILE A 10 -45.04 -31.50 -19.74
C ILE A 10 -43.78 -32.25 -19.32
N PHE A 11 -43.64 -33.52 -19.74
CA PHE A 11 -42.45 -34.32 -19.44
C PHE A 11 -41.19 -33.76 -20.12
N ALA A 12 -41.30 -33.32 -21.38
CA ALA A 12 -40.19 -32.69 -22.10
C ALA A 12 -39.75 -31.36 -21.45
N ILE A 13 -40.69 -30.55 -20.96
CA ILE A 13 -40.38 -29.29 -20.26
C ILE A 13 -39.72 -29.55 -18.91
N ALA A 14 -40.16 -30.56 -18.15
CA ALA A 14 -39.57 -30.92 -16.87
C ALA A 14 -38.12 -31.45 -17.01
N VAL A 15 -37.85 -32.28 -18.02
CA VAL A 15 -36.49 -32.75 -18.33
C VAL A 15 -35.61 -31.58 -18.77
N LEU A 16 -36.12 -30.67 -19.60
CA LEU A 16 -35.36 -29.47 -20.01
C LEU A 16 -35.03 -28.56 -18.81
N ALA A 17 -35.95 -28.41 -17.84
CA ALA A 17 -35.70 -27.64 -16.62
C ALA A 17 -34.64 -28.28 -15.70
N LEU A 18 -34.57 -29.61 -15.63
CA LEU A 18 -33.55 -30.37 -14.89
C LEU A 18 -32.17 -30.36 -15.57
N VAL A 19 -32.13 -30.23 -16.90
CA VAL A 19 -30.87 -30.07 -17.64
C VAL A 19 -30.37 -28.61 -17.60
N LEU A 20 -31.28 -27.64 -17.46
CA LEU A 20 -30.95 -26.22 -17.26
C LEU A 20 -30.54 -25.89 -15.82
N SER A 21 -30.78 -26.77 -14.84
CA SER A 21 -30.15 -26.65 -13.52
C SER A 21 -28.68 -27.04 -13.64
N GLY A 22 -27.86 -26.07 -14.03
CA GLY A 22 -26.41 -26.20 -14.08
C GLY A 22 -25.82 -26.60 -12.74
N CYS A 23 -24.55 -27.04 -12.76
CA CYS A 23 -23.82 -27.54 -11.60
C CYS A 23 -23.68 -26.56 -10.42
N SER A 24 -24.16 -25.32 -10.55
CA SER A 24 -24.20 -24.31 -9.49
C SER A 24 -25.15 -24.64 -8.34
N THR A 25 -26.16 -25.48 -8.53
CA THR A 25 -27.11 -25.86 -7.45
C THR A 25 -26.54 -26.93 -6.52
N VAL A 26 -25.62 -27.78 -7.00
CA VAL A 26 -25.05 -28.89 -6.22
C VAL A 26 -23.71 -28.47 -5.59
N LYS A 27 -23.76 -27.44 -4.74
CA LYS A 27 -22.59 -26.97 -3.99
C LYS A 27 -22.14 -28.08 -3.02
N GLY A 28 -21.00 -28.72 -3.29
CA GLY A 28 -20.33 -29.64 -2.36
C GLY A 28 -20.32 -31.13 -2.71
N TRP A 29 -21.01 -31.59 -3.76
CA TRP A 29 -21.04 -33.03 -4.11
C TRP A 29 -19.77 -33.52 -4.83
N PHE A 30 -19.09 -32.65 -5.57
CA PHE A 30 -17.89 -32.99 -6.35
C PHE A 30 -16.62 -32.29 -5.85
N GLY A 31 -16.71 -31.55 -4.74
CA GLY A 31 -15.59 -30.83 -4.13
C GLY A 31 -15.19 -31.49 -2.83
N LYS A 32 -14.32 -32.49 -2.91
CA LYS A 32 -13.57 -33.00 -1.74
C LYS A 32 -12.91 -31.78 -1.05
N GLY A 33 -13.11 -31.68 0.27
CA GLY A 33 -12.78 -30.51 1.10
C GLY A 33 -11.51 -29.80 0.68
N LYS A 34 -11.66 -28.53 0.29
CA LYS A 34 -10.55 -27.59 0.25
C LYS A 34 -10.54 -26.89 1.59
N ASP A 35 -9.40 -26.95 2.26
CA ASP A 35 -9.06 -26.10 3.40
C ASP A 35 -9.65 -24.71 3.18
N ASP A 36 -10.45 -24.27 4.13
CA ASP A 36 -11.07 -22.95 4.23
C ASP A 36 -10.04 -21.86 4.62
N GLY A 37 -8.75 -22.16 4.49
CA GLY A 37 -7.66 -21.20 4.57
C GLY A 37 -7.92 -20.09 3.56
N LYS A 38 -8.50 -18.99 4.04
CA LYS A 38 -8.81 -17.81 3.24
C LYS A 38 -7.48 -17.38 2.63
N PRO A 39 -7.29 -17.45 1.29
CA PRO A 39 -5.99 -17.22 0.66
C PRO A 39 -5.39 -15.81 0.89
N THR A 40 -6.13 -14.96 1.59
CA THR A 40 -5.84 -13.55 1.88
C THR A 40 -5.30 -13.31 3.29
N GLU A 41 -5.23 -14.31 4.17
CA GLU A 41 -4.71 -14.13 5.53
C GLU A 41 -3.16 -14.21 5.53
N PRO A 42 -2.45 -13.24 6.15
CA PRO A 42 -0.99 -13.31 6.28
C PRO A 42 -0.55 -14.57 7.01
N ALA A 43 0.52 -15.21 6.53
CA ALA A 43 1.13 -16.33 7.24
C ALA A 43 1.62 -15.90 8.63
N GLU A 44 1.46 -16.78 9.62
CA GLU A 44 1.98 -16.56 10.96
C GLU A 44 3.52 -16.57 10.96
N LEU A 45 4.10 -15.81 11.89
CA LEU A 45 5.55 -15.77 12.05
C LEU A 45 6.04 -17.14 12.56
N VAL A 46 7.13 -17.62 11.96
CA VAL A 46 7.80 -18.85 12.38
C VAL A 46 9.04 -18.54 13.21
N ASP A 47 9.31 -19.40 14.18
CA ASP A 47 10.55 -19.31 14.94
C ASP A 47 11.75 -19.63 14.04
N PHE A 48 12.82 -18.84 14.20
CA PHE A 48 14.08 -19.05 13.52
C PHE A 48 15.25 -18.72 14.44
N THR A 49 16.40 -19.33 14.19
CA THR A 49 17.64 -18.99 14.88
C THR A 49 18.25 -17.75 14.25
N ALA A 50 18.21 -16.62 14.96
CA ALA A 50 18.83 -15.38 14.50
C ALA A 50 20.36 -15.52 14.42
N THR A 51 20.94 -15.21 13.25
CA THR A 51 22.40 -15.22 13.04
C THR A 51 23.05 -13.86 13.30
N ALA A 52 22.24 -12.82 13.47
CA ALA A 52 22.68 -11.46 13.75
C ALA A 52 21.77 -10.79 14.79
N ASN A 53 22.36 -9.96 15.65
CA ASN A 53 21.63 -9.14 16.59
C ASN A 53 21.48 -7.72 16.03
N VAL A 54 20.24 -7.29 15.79
CA VAL A 54 19.94 -5.93 15.36
C VAL A 54 19.62 -5.09 16.61
N SER A 55 20.33 -3.99 16.79
CA SER A 55 20.04 -3.00 17.82
C SER A 55 19.45 -1.73 17.19
N LYS A 56 18.42 -1.18 17.85
CA LYS A 56 17.83 0.11 17.46
C LYS A 56 18.73 1.24 17.96
N LEU A 57 19.42 1.93 17.06
CA LEU A 57 20.25 3.08 17.42
C LEU A 57 19.41 4.28 17.90
N TRP A 58 18.38 4.62 17.13
CA TRP A 58 17.41 5.66 17.48
C TRP A 58 16.08 5.42 16.76
N SER A 59 15.05 6.17 17.16
CA SER A 59 13.76 6.24 16.49
C SER A 59 13.23 7.66 16.61
N ALA A 60 12.58 8.13 15.55
CA ALA A 60 12.01 9.46 15.48
C ALA A 60 10.62 9.40 14.83
N ASN A 61 9.69 10.19 15.36
CA ASN A 61 8.40 10.41 14.72
C ASN A 61 8.54 11.53 13.69
N VAL A 62 8.09 11.28 12.46
CA VAL A 62 8.16 12.22 11.34
C VAL A 62 6.77 12.63 10.83
N GLY A 63 5.74 12.45 11.65
CA GLY A 63 4.35 12.66 11.30
C GLY A 63 3.59 11.34 11.15
N LYS A 64 2.55 11.36 10.31
CA LYS A 64 1.69 10.18 10.04
C LYS A 64 2.22 9.26 8.92
N GLY A 65 3.37 9.58 8.33
CA GLY A 65 3.90 8.86 7.18
C GLY A 65 2.95 8.93 5.99
N GLU A 66 2.65 7.78 5.38
CA GLU A 66 1.84 7.66 4.17
C GLU A 66 0.33 7.43 4.41
N ASP A 67 -0.08 7.21 5.67
CA ASP A 67 -1.43 6.74 6.00
C ASP A 67 -1.86 5.55 5.11
N ARG A 68 -3.00 5.65 4.39
CA ARG A 68 -3.51 4.62 3.47
C ARG A 68 -3.28 4.94 2.00
N LEU A 69 -2.46 5.94 1.68
CA LEU A 69 -2.20 6.34 0.29
C LEU A 69 -1.37 5.32 -0.48
N GLY A 70 -0.48 4.58 0.19
CA GLY A 70 0.42 3.64 -0.46
C GLY A 70 1.39 4.31 -1.44
N ALA A 71 1.82 5.54 -1.11
CA ALA A 71 2.68 6.38 -1.92
C ALA A 71 4.12 5.83 -2.04
N ARG A 72 4.49 4.87 -1.19
CA ARG A 72 5.84 4.29 -1.06
C ARG A 72 6.92 5.36 -0.86
N GLN A 73 6.60 6.39 -0.06
CA GLN A 73 7.55 7.37 0.43
C GLN A 73 8.54 6.70 1.39
N GLY A 74 9.79 6.62 0.96
CA GLY A 74 10.89 6.12 1.78
C GLY A 74 11.75 7.28 2.29
N PRO A 75 12.32 7.19 3.50
CA PRO A 75 13.34 8.15 3.91
C PRO A 75 14.59 8.04 3.01
N SER A 76 15.28 9.15 2.81
CA SER A 76 16.57 9.21 2.11
C SER A 76 17.68 9.68 3.05
N ALA A 77 18.90 9.19 2.88
CA ALA A 77 20.05 9.62 3.68
C ALA A 77 21.15 10.23 2.80
N ALA A 78 21.62 11.42 3.15
CA ALA A 78 22.72 12.11 2.49
C ALA A 78 23.37 13.10 3.47
N ASP A 79 24.67 13.36 3.31
CA ASP A 79 25.41 14.41 4.05
C ASP A 79 25.22 14.40 5.58
N GLY A 80 25.25 13.19 6.17
CA GLY A 80 25.10 13.01 7.61
C GLY A 80 23.68 13.23 8.14
N ARG A 81 22.67 13.24 7.26
CA ARG A 81 21.26 13.46 7.61
C ARG A 81 20.35 12.39 7.03
N VAL A 82 19.23 12.17 7.71
CA VAL A 82 18.08 11.41 7.20
C VAL A 82 16.95 12.40 6.93
N TYR A 83 16.42 12.35 5.72
CA TYR A 83 15.27 13.12 5.30
C TYR A 83 14.06 12.20 5.21
N ALA A 84 12.95 12.60 5.80
CA ALA A 84 11.69 11.87 5.71
C ALA A 84 10.55 12.84 5.46
N ALA A 85 9.59 12.42 4.65
CA ALA A 85 8.37 13.15 4.38
C ALA A 85 7.16 12.40 4.96
N ALA A 86 6.14 13.15 5.34
CA ALA A 86 4.81 12.62 5.57
C ALA A 86 3.85 13.26 4.56
N VAL A 87 2.77 12.54 4.24
CA VAL A 87 1.71 13.06 3.35
C VAL A 87 1.20 14.39 3.87
N GLU A 88 0.95 14.47 5.18
CA GLU A 88 0.59 15.69 5.88
C GLU A 88 1.72 16.10 6.83
N GLY A 89 2.12 17.37 6.80
CA GLY A 89 3.09 17.95 7.72
C GLY A 89 4.48 18.24 7.13
N GLY A 90 4.76 17.80 5.91
CA GLY A 90 5.95 18.21 5.15
C GLY A 90 7.18 17.30 5.33
N VAL A 91 8.37 17.92 5.38
CA VAL A 91 9.68 17.23 5.36
C VAL A 91 10.44 17.51 6.64
N ARG A 92 11.07 16.49 7.22
CA ARG A 92 12.00 16.62 8.35
C ARG A 92 13.39 16.14 7.96
N ALA A 93 14.39 16.91 8.38
CA ALA A 93 15.77 16.43 8.41
C ALA A 93 16.15 16.06 9.83
N LEU A 94 16.75 14.89 9.96
CA LEU A 94 17.25 14.33 11.21
C LEU A 94 18.75 14.14 11.10
N ASP A 95 19.46 14.32 12.20
CA ASP A 95 20.87 13.93 12.30
C ASP A 95 20.96 12.40 12.18
N LEU A 96 21.83 11.91 11.28
CA LEU A 96 21.92 10.48 10.95
C LEU A 96 22.35 9.62 12.14
N GLN A 97 23.17 10.16 13.04
CA GLN A 97 23.74 9.41 14.16
C GLN A 97 22.80 9.39 15.37
N THR A 98 22.06 10.46 15.60
CA THR A 98 21.28 10.67 16.83
C THR A 98 19.77 10.65 16.63
N GLY A 99 19.29 10.80 15.39
CA GLY A 99 17.87 10.94 15.07
C GLY A 99 17.25 12.26 15.52
N LYS A 100 18.06 13.21 16.01
CA LYS A 100 17.57 14.52 16.45
C LYS A 100 17.15 15.37 15.25
N SER A 101 16.04 16.08 15.38
CA SER A 101 15.58 17.00 14.34
C SER A 101 16.60 18.13 14.13
N VAL A 102 17.01 18.32 12.88
CA VAL A 102 17.88 19.41 12.43
C VAL A 102 17.02 20.57 11.93
N TRP A 103 16.08 20.29 11.04
CA TRP A 103 15.11 21.27 10.55
C TRP A 103 13.79 20.60 10.16
N THR A 104 12.73 21.41 10.04
CA THR A 104 11.42 20.98 9.55
C THR A 104 10.90 21.98 8.52
N TYR A 105 10.50 21.48 7.35
CA TYR A 105 9.73 22.20 6.36
C TYR A 105 8.28 21.80 6.48
N LYS A 106 7.38 22.77 6.70
CA LYS A 106 5.94 22.54 6.69
C LYS A 106 5.45 22.73 5.26
N SER A 107 4.84 21.68 4.71
CA SER A 107 4.19 21.73 3.41
C SER A 107 2.71 22.01 3.61
N GLU A 108 2.18 22.97 2.86
CA GLU A 108 0.73 23.17 2.70
C GLU A 108 0.13 22.14 1.71
N GLU A 109 0.99 21.47 0.94
CA GLU A 109 0.62 20.44 -0.03
C GLU A 109 0.66 19.04 0.60
N ARG A 110 -0.16 18.13 0.06
CA ARG A 110 -0.10 16.71 0.40
C ARG A 110 1.04 16.05 -0.36
N LEU A 111 2.10 15.65 0.34
CA LEU A 111 3.28 15.04 -0.29
C LEU A 111 2.99 13.59 -0.69
N SER A 112 3.45 13.19 -1.87
CA SER A 112 3.23 11.87 -2.48
C SER A 112 4.50 11.21 -3.00
N GLY A 113 5.60 11.95 -3.14
CA GLY A 113 6.84 11.43 -3.70
C GLY A 113 8.08 11.89 -2.93
N GLY A 114 9.11 11.05 -2.94
CA GLY A 114 10.37 11.30 -2.24
C GLY A 114 10.29 11.04 -0.73
N PRO A 115 11.20 11.66 0.06
CA PRO A 115 12.25 12.59 -0.38
C PRO A 115 13.35 11.93 -1.21
N GLY A 116 13.84 12.64 -2.24
CA GLY A 116 15.13 12.37 -2.89
C GLY A 116 16.14 13.43 -2.44
N ALA A 117 17.37 13.02 -2.09
CA ALA A 117 18.40 13.93 -1.57
C ALA A 117 19.73 13.77 -2.32
N GLY A 118 20.38 14.89 -2.61
CA GLY A 118 21.65 14.95 -3.32
C GLY A 118 21.97 16.38 -3.79
N ASP A 119 23.24 16.67 -4.05
CA ASP A 119 23.70 17.97 -4.58
C ASP A 119 23.20 19.20 -3.79
N GLY A 120 23.10 19.07 -2.46
CA GLY A 120 22.60 20.14 -1.59
C GLY A 120 21.10 20.41 -1.70
N LEU A 121 20.32 19.49 -2.28
CA LEU A 121 18.87 19.55 -2.42
C LEU A 121 18.17 18.38 -1.74
N VAL A 122 16.94 18.63 -1.30
CA VAL A 122 15.95 17.62 -0.96
C VAL A 122 14.71 17.90 -1.79
N VAL A 123 14.27 16.93 -2.59
CA VAL A 123 13.17 17.10 -3.54
C VAL A 123 12.02 16.17 -3.16
N VAL A 124 10.80 16.73 -3.12
CA VAL A 124 9.56 16.00 -2.87
C VAL A 124 8.50 16.33 -3.92
N GLY A 125 7.62 15.37 -4.19
CA GLY A 125 6.45 15.56 -5.05
C GLY A 125 5.17 15.63 -4.23
N SER A 126 4.18 16.39 -4.70
CA SER A 126 2.83 16.46 -4.13
C SER A 126 1.79 15.71 -4.96
N LEU A 127 0.66 15.35 -4.34
CA LEU A 127 -0.49 14.76 -5.03
C LEU A 127 -1.08 15.67 -6.10
N ASP A 128 -0.91 16.98 -5.94
CA ASP A 128 -1.39 17.97 -6.89
C ASP A 128 -0.39 18.24 -8.02
N GLY A 129 0.61 17.37 -8.23
CA GLY A 129 1.58 17.53 -9.31
C GLY A 129 2.52 18.72 -9.12
N LYS A 130 2.89 19.03 -7.87
CA LYS A 130 3.96 20.00 -7.59
C LYS A 130 5.24 19.27 -7.20
N VAL A 131 6.36 19.71 -7.74
CA VAL A 131 7.71 19.31 -7.27
C VAL A 131 8.28 20.47 -6.47
N ILE A 132 8.72 20.19 -5.25
CA ILE A 132 9.28 21.16 -4.32
C ILE A 132 10.73 20.76 -4.04
N ALA A 133 11.66 21.69 -4.22
CA ALA A 133 13.05 21.50 -3.83
C ALA A 133 13.42 22.40 -2.66
N LEU A 134 13.98 21.77 -1.64
CA LEU A 134 14.46 22.39 -0.43
C LEU A 134 15.98 22.40 -0.42
N ASP A 135 16.57 23.44 0.15
CA ASP A 135 17.97 23.42 0.54
C ASP A 135 18.22 22.32 1.57
N ALA A 136 19.15 21.39 1.28
CA ALA A 136 19.40 20.25 2.16
C ALA A 136 19.94 20.65 3.55
N ALA A 137 20.64 21.78 3.63
CA ALA A 137 21.27 22.28 4.85
C ALA A 137 20.26 22.98 5.77
N THR A 138 19.32 23.73 5.21
CA THR A 138 18.44 24.64 5.96
C THR A 138 16.95 24.28 5.90
N GLY A 139 16.51 23.48 4.93
CA GLY A 139 15.11 23.18 4.67
C GLY A 139 14.33 24.32 4.01
N VAL A 140 15.01 25.42 3.63
CA VAL A 140 14.40 26.55 2.93
C VAL A 140 14.06 26.13 1.50
N GLU A 141 12.84 26.41 1.06
CA GLU A 141 12.44 26.18 -0.33
C GLU A 141 13.29 27.00 -1.30
N LYS A 142 13.94 26.30 -2.25
CA LYS A 142 14.71 26.94 -3.32
C LYS A 142 13.86 27.20 -4.55
N TRP A 143 12.98 26.26 -4.87
CA TRP A 143 12.06 26.39 -5.99
C TRP A 143 10.90 25.40 -5.88
N GLN A 144 9.82 25.72 -6.59
CA GLN A 144 8.69 24.85 -6.83
C GLN A 144 8.31 24.89 -8.32
N ALA A 145 7.90 23.75 -8.86
CA ALA A 145 7.40 23.63 -10.23
C ALA A 145 6.12 22.80 -10.29
N LYS A 146 5.21 23.16 -11.19
CA LYS A 146 4.04 22.34 -11.55
C LYS A 146 4.43 21.39 -12.68
N VAL A 147 4.09 20.11 -12.55
CA VAL A 147 4.36 19.03 -13.52
C VAL A 147 3.10 18.27 -13.89
#